data_AF-A0A8H5GRV2-F1
#
_entry.id   AF-A0A8H5GRV2-F1
#
_cell.length_a   1.000
_cell.length_b   1.000
_cell.length_c   1.000
_cell.angle_alpha   90.00
_cell.angle_beta   90.00
_cell.angle_gamma   90.00
#
_symmetry.space_group_name_H-M   'P 1'
#
loop_
_entity.id
_entity.type
_entity.pdbx_description
1 polymer ?
#
loop_
_entity_poly.entity_id
_entity_poly.type
_entity_poly.pdbx_seq_one_letter_code
_entity_poly.pdbx_strand_id
1 'polypeptide(L)'
;MNRPPNSKSPLTRLLAVAKQVTVGQRHRTDPNHASSTTTTTTTTMATADGLPYSPRCITTPTSVVHLEYDPASLPPIPSPEWTRFVCISDTHTRSFPVPPGDVLLHSGDLTNSGTLSEFKQTMDWLFSLPHKVKIIIAGNHDLTLHTEWYDKEHSKWHRTGKQDVAPILELLTGPRAQKAGLVYLQDSSHVFTTKPGGRTWSVYGSPWSPYFFGWAFNYHREDGQALVAQFPKTDILYVPHSSPLPLQPHSFTPHPHPHPKFTFTPLHPPILPSSPLLSLPPLPKSKLTHGPPLHIFDRTRSGDDVGCAALRARLPVLRPRLHLAGHIHEARGAAVHAWEREGEGGRLLEVQADEYGDEDGDSSEGGVKGAGAGAGAGAGGEKVEDSEILEREETVFVNAAAWPAGRRAWRGTHRVPFGGPGFQAVVVDLRD
;
A
#
# COMPACT_ATOMS: atom_id res chain seq x y z
N MET A 1 -23.67 13.62 64.15
CA MET A 1 -24.71 14.65 63.87
C MET A 1 -24.62 15.03 62.40
N ASN A 2 -25.75 15.40 61.79
CA ASN A 2 -26.00 16.14 60.54
C ASN A 2 -25.18 15.91 59.24
N ARG A 3 -25.96 15.84 58.15
CA ARG A 3 -25.75 15.54 56.71
C ARG A 3 -24.60 16.25 55.93
N PRO A 4 -24.20 15.68 54.76
CA PRO A 4 -23.44 16.33 53.65
C PRO A 4 -24.41 17.03 52.64
N PRO A 5 -24.09 17.40 51.36
CA PRO A 5 -22.87 17.24 50.53
C PRO A 5 -22.51 18.52 49.68
N ASN A 6 -21.96 18.32 48.46
CA ASN A 6 -21.67 19.28 47.36
C ASN A 6 -20.35 20.11 47.44
N SER A 7 -19.68 20.49 46.34
CA SER A 7 -19.69 20.00 44.93
C SER A 7 -18.57 20.65 44.07
N LYS A 8 -18.32 20.10 42.86
CA LYS A 8 -17.67 20.72 41.67
C LYS A 8 -16.14 20.90 41.66
N SER A 9 -15.53 20.46 40.55
CA SER A 9 -14.36 21.11 39.91
C SER A 9 -14.85 22.20 38.93
N PRO A 10 -13.95 23.04 38.36
CA PRO A 10 -13.41 22.68 37.05
C PRO A 10 -11.94 23.11 36.80
N LEU A 11 -11.48 22.84 35.58
CA LEU A 11 -10.16 23.15 35.01
C LEU A 11 -9.81 24.65 35.02
N THR A 12 -8.52 24.98 35.00
CA THR A 12 -7.81 25.49 33.79
C THR A 12 -6.54 26.28 34.16
N ARG A 13 -5.36 25.85 33.68
CA ARG A 13 -4.29 26.70 33.10
C ARG A 13 -3.11 25.85 32.61
N LEU A 14 -2.98 25.73 31.29
CA LEU A 14 -1.72 25.47 30.61
C LEU A 14 -1.41 26.70 29.76
N LEU A 15 -0.17 27.19 29.75
CA LEU A 15 0.17 28.43 29.06
C LEU A 15 1.64 28.45 28.62
N ALA A 16 1.87 28.03 27.37
CA ALA A 16 3.14 28.13 26.65
C ALA A 16 2.80 28.58 25.21
N VAL A 17 2.84 29.87 24.91
CA VAL A 17 4.04 30.58 24.43
C VAL A 17 4.57 29.95 23.12
N ALA A 18 3.87 30.22 22.02
CA ALA A 18 4.46 30.15 20.69
C ALA A 18 5.22 31.46 20.41
N LYS A 19 6.51 31.40 20.07
CA LYS A 19 7.27 32.55 19.57
C LYS A 19 7.23 32.54 18.04
N GLN A 20 6.60 33.54 17.44
CA GLN A 20 6.83 33.84 16.02
C GLN A 20 8.24 34.42 15.84
N VAL A 21 8.96 33.95 14.82
CA VAL A 21 10.16 34.61 14.30
C VAL A 21 9.80 35.17 12.94
N THR A 22 9.70 36.50 12.84
CA THR A 22 9.38 37.20 11.60
C THR A 22 10.63 37.85 11.03
N VAL A 23 11.23 37.22 10.02
CA VAL A 23 12.26 37.86 9.19
C VAL A 23 11.57 38.52 8.01
N GLY A 24 11.49 39.85 8.01
CA GLY A 24 10.87 40.62 6.94
C GLY A 24 11.90 41.32 6.07
N GLN A 25 11.92 41.02 4.76
CA GLN A 25 12.45 41.93 3.74
C GLN A 25 11.30 42.43 2.87
N ARG A 26 11.36 43.69 2.46
CA ARG A 26 10.34 44.36 1.65
C ARG A 26 10.88 44.58 0.25
N HIS A 27 10.13 44.17 -0.77
CA HIS A 27 10.19 44.81 -2.09
C HIS A 27 8.78 45.01 -2.66
N ARG A 28 8.62 46.14 -3.35
CA ARG A 28 7.59 46.44 -4.36
C ARG A 28 8.37 46.56 -5.69
N THR A 29 7.82 46.41 -6.90
CA THR A 29 6.45 46.11 -7.38
C THR A 29 6.48 44.76 -8.17
N ASP A 30 5.62 44.34 -9.11
CA ASP A 30 4.41 44.85 -9.78
C ASP A 30 3.46 43.68 -10.17
N PRO A 31 2.15 43.90 -10.41
CA PRO A 31 1.18 42.82 -10.59
C PRO A 31 0.85 42.52 -12.07
N ASN A 32 1.43 41.46 -12.66
CA ASN A 32 0.84 40.70 -13.77
C ASN A 32 1.72 39.50 -14.22
N HIS A 33 1.68 38.38 -13.48
CA HIS A 33 1.75 37.00 -14.04
C HIS A 33 1.59 35.96 -12.92
N ALA A 34 0.41 35.34 -12.82
CA ALA A 34 0.19 34.21 -11.93
C ALA A 34 0.63 32.90 -12.62
N SER A 35 1.92 32.56 -12.51
CA SER A 35 2.42 31.24 -12.90
C SER A 35 2.13 30.22 -11.79
N SER A 36 1.59 29.05 -12.14
CA SER A 36 1.25 27.98 -11.20
C SER A 36 2.52 27.31 -10.64
N THR A 37 3.15 27.95 -9.66
CA THR A 37 4.35 27.47 -8.98
C THR A 37 3.97 26.66 -7.75
N THR A 38 4.14 25.34 -7.83
CA THR A 38 3.99 24.42 -6.69
C THR A 38 4.95 24.81 -5.59
N THR A 39 4.45 25.48 -4.55
CA THR A 39 5.28 26.09 -3.50
C THR A 39 5.31 25.19 -2.26
N THR A 40 6.17 24.17 -2.28
CA THR A 40 6.32 23.21 -1.18
C THR A 40 6.95 23.87 0.05
N THR A 41 6.11 24.42 0.93
CA THR A 41 6.56 25.04 2.19
C THR A 41 6.69 23.97 3.28
N THR A 42 7.82 23.27 3.31
CA THR A 42 8.10 22.18 4.26
C THR A 42 8.18 22.70 5.69
N THR A 43 7.04 22.71 6.39
CA THR A 43 6.95 23.05 7.82
C THR A 43 7.10 21.77 8.63
N THR A 44 8.30 21.54 9.18
CA THR A 44 8.54 20.40 10.09
C THR A 44 7.80 20.63 11.41
N MET A 45 6.89 19.72 11.72
CA MET A 45 6.13 19.67 12.98
C MET A 45 6.66 18.51 13.84
N ALA A 46 6.33 18.49 15.13
CA ALA A 46 6.61 17.35 16.00
C ALA A 46 5.30 16.69 16.44
N THR A 47 5.26 15.36 16.52
CA THR A 47 4.14 14.65 17.13
C THR A 47 4.14 14.79 18.66
N ALA A 48 3.10 14.28 19.33
CA ALA A 48 3.04 14.19 20.79
C ALA A 48 4.26 13.48 21.42
N ASP A 49 4.88 12.53 20.69
CA ASP A 49 6.08 11.80 21.10
C ASP A 49 7.40 12.56 20.77
N GLY A 50 7.32 13.78 20.27
CA GLY A 50 8.47 14.63 19.92
C GLY A 50 9.17 14.27 18.60
N LEU A 51 8.69 13.28 17.85
CA LEU A 51 9.28 12.88 16.57
C LEU A 51 8.90 13.87 15.45
N PRO A 52 9.86 14.29 14.60
CA PRO A 52 9.58 15.21 13.51
C PRO A 52 8.79 14.53 12.38
N TYR A 53 7.74 15.21 11.92
CA TYR A 53 6.95 14.84 10.75
C TYR A 53 6.69 16.06 9.87
N SER A 54 6.41 15.83 8.60
CA SER A 54 6.00 16.90 7.67
C SER A 54 4.68 16.47 7.04
N PRO A 55 3.57 17.23 7.16
CA PRO A 55 2.32 16.86 6.53
C PRO A 55 2.50 16.55 5.04
N ARG A 56 2.04 15.38 4.59
CA ARG A 56 2.13 14.96 3.18
C ARG A 56 0.78 14.46 2.70
N CYS A 57 0.23 15.15 1.71
CA CYS A 57 -0.99 14.74 1.03
C CYS A 57 -0.86 14.82 -0.50
N ILE A 58 -1.56 13.92 -1.19
CA ILE A 58 -1.83 14.01 -2.63
C ILE A 58 -3.30 14.44 -2.77
N THR A 59 -3.63 15.24 -3.77
CA THR A 59 -5.00 15.77 -3.97
C THR A 59 -5.33 15.83 -5.45
N THR A 60 -6.45 15.23 -5.82
CA THR A 60 -7.11 15.32 -7.14
C THR A 60 -8.58 15.73 -6.93
N PRO A 61 -9.34 16.13 -7.96
CA PRO A 61 -10.76 16.43 -7.82
C PRO A 61 -11.63 15.25 -7.36
N THR A 62 -11.11 14.01 -7.35
CA THR A 62 -11.84 12.81 -6.89
C THR A 62 -11.25 12.14 -5.64
N SER A 63 -10.03 12.51 -5.22
CA SER A 63 -9.30 11.86 -4.13
C SER A 63 -8.44 12.82 -3.28
N VAL A 64 -8.32 12.56 -1.98
CA VAL A 64 -7.30 13.16 -1.09
C VAL A 64 -6.64 12.04 -0.29
N VAL A 65 -5.32 11.92 -0.42
CA VAL A 65 -4.53 10.85 0.23
C VAL A 65 -3.60 11.48 1.25
N HIS A 66 -3.70 11.11 2.52
CA HIS A 66 -2.86 11.62 3.62
C HIS A 66 -1.86 10.53 4.04
N LEU A 67 -0.57 10.80 3.83
CA LEU A 67 0.56 9.91 4.14
C LEU A 67 1.24 10.25 5.47
N GLU A 68 1.43 11.55 5.74
CA GLU A 68 1.89 12.10 7.02
C GLU A 68 0.93 13.18 7.51
N TYR A 69 0.57 13.09 8.79
CA TYR A 69 -0.39 13.92 9.53
C TYR A 69 -0.18 13.64 11.03
N ASP A 70 -0.69 14.48 11.93
CA ASP A 70 -0.84 14.12 13.35
C ASP A 70 -2.17 13.34 13.50
N PRO A 71 -2.18 12.10 14.03
CA PRO A 71 -3.41 11.35 14.28
C PRO A 71 -4.45 12.08 15.15
N ALA A 72 -4.04 13.04 16.00
CA ALA A 72 -4.94 13.87 16.79
C ALA A 72 -5.50 15.09 16.02
N SER A 73 -4.93 15.45 14.86
CA SER A 73 -5.30 16.64 14.07
C SER A 73 -5.49 16.35 12.57
N LEU A 74 -5.86 15.12 12.20
CA LEU A 74 -6.15 14.73 10.82
C LEU A 74 -7.20 15.69 10.19
N PRO A 75 -6.96 16.24 8.97
CA PRO A 75 -7.89 17.20 8.35
C PRO A 75 -9.32 16.67 8.23
N PRO A 76 -10.36 17.53 8.27
CA PRO A 76 -11.74 17.12 8.04
C PRO A 76 -11.93 16.50 6.64
N ILE A 77 -12.97 15.69 6.48
CA ILE A 77 -13.38 15.15 5.17
C ILE A 77 -13.83 16.33 4.27
N PRO A 78 -13.46 16.39 2.97
CA PRO A 78 -13.68 17.57 2.13
C PRO A 78 -15.15 18.04 2.03
N SER A 79 -16.11 17.13 1.92
CA SER A 79 -17.54 17.44 2.01
C SER A 79 -18.36 16.19 2.41
N PRO A 80 -19.67 16.33 2.70
CA PRO A 80 -20.57 15.19 2.92
C PRO A 80 -20.69 14.23 1.72
N GLU A 81 -20.25 14.62 0.52
CA GLU A 81 -20.20 13.77 -0.69
C GLU A 81 -18.95 12.86 -0.75
N TRP A 82 -18.20 12.72 0.33
CA TRP A 82 -16.96 11.93 0.36
C TRP A 82 -17.01 10.83 1.42
N THR A 83 -16.25 9.76 1.21
CA THR A 83 -16.11 8.63 2.13
C THR A 83 -14.64 8.51 2.54
N ARG A 84 -14.37 8.43 3.85
CA ARG A 84 -13.01 8.28 4.41
C ARG A 84 -12.64 6.82 4.66
N PHE A 85 -11.67 6.36 3.90
CA PHE A 85 -11.01 5.07 4.07
C PHE A 85 -9.74 5.21 4.92
N VAL A 86 -9.54 4.30 5.86
CA VAL A 86 -8.33 4.23 6.70
C VAL A 86 -7.64 2.91 6.39
N CYS A 87 -6.50 3.02 5.71
CA CYS A 87 -5.77 1.89 5.13
C CYS A 87 -4.59 1.49 6.02
N ILE A 88 -4.52 0.21 6.37
CA ILE A 88 -3.46 -0.40 7.19
C ILE A 88 -3.07 -1.77 6.61
N SER A 89 -1.88 -2.25 6.96
CA SER A 89 -1.39 -3.59 6.59
C SER A 89 -0.22 -4.00 7.49
N ASP A 90 0.18 -5.27 7.48
CA ASP A 90 1.43 -5.74 8.11
C ASP A 90 1.50 -5.46 9.61
N THR A 91 0.37 -5.70 10.29
CA THR A 91 0.29 -5.45 11.72
C THR A 91 1.04 -6.50 12.53
N HIS A 92 1.17 -7.73 12.02
CA HIS A 92 1.90 -8.82 12.68
C HIS A 92 1.59 -8.91 14.18
N THR A 93 0.31 -9.04 14.52
CA THR A 93 -0.20 -9.07 15.91
C THR A 93 0.03 -7.82 16.77
N ARG A 94 0.42 -6.68 16.17
CA ARG A 94 0.67 -5.41 16.89
C ARG A 94 -0.44 -4.40 16.62
N SER A 95 -0.89 -3.73 17.68
CA SER A 95 -1.77 -2.58 17.62
C SER A 95 -1.00 -1.26 17.57
N PHE A 96 -1.61 -0.23 16.99
CA PHE A 96 -1.12 1.15 16.99
C PHE A 96 -2.30 2.14 16.94
N PRO A 97 -2.09 3.46 17.16
CA PRO A 97 -3.15 4.45 17.03
C PRO A 97 -3.64 4.56 15.57
N VAL A 98 -4.92 4.25 15.35
CA VAL A 98 -5.58 4.37 14.05
C VAL A 98 -6.58 5.54 14.12
N PRO A 99 -6.53 6.52 13.21
CA PRO A 99 -7.47 7.65 13.22
C PRO A 99 -8.89 7.19 12.88
N PRO A 100 -9.93 8.01 13.17
CA PRO A 100 -11.30 7.72 12.78
C PRO A 100 -11.53 7.93 11.26
N GLY A 101 -12.32 7.04 10.68
CA GLY A 101 -12.90 7.15 9.35
C GLY A 101 -14.20 6.35 9.22
N ASP A 102 -14.80 6.35 8.04
CA ASP A 102 -16.03 5.59 7.78
C ASP A 102 -15.74 4.09 7.67
N VAL A 103 -14.63 3.75 7.00
CA VAL A 103 -14.24 2.39 6.64
C VAL A 103 -12.79 2.12 7.02
N LEU A 104 -12.53 1.03 7.75
CA LEU A 104 -11.19 0.49 7.96
C LEU A 104 -10.89 -0.57 6.89
N LEU A 105 -9.70 -0.52 6.32
CA LEU A 105 -9.22 -1.47 5.32
C LEU A 105 -7.89 -2.09 5.77
N HIS A 106 -7.81 -3.43 5.91
CA HIS A 106 -6.58 -4.15 6.31
C HIS A 106 -6.15 -5.19 5.27
N SER A 107 -5.01 -4.96 4.61
CA SER A 107 -4.57 -5.75 3.45
C SER A 107 -3.62 -6.92 3.76
N GLY A 108 -3.89 -7.63 4.86
CA GLY A 108 -3.22 -8.89 5.19
C GLY A 108 -2.04 -8.73 6.16
N ASP A 109 -1.50 -9.88 6.57
CA ASP A 109 -0.51 -10.02 7.64
C ASP A 109 -1.03 -9.43 8.96
N LEU A 110 -2.21 -9.94 9.33
CA LEU A 110 -2.91 -9.71 10.60
C LEU A 110 -2.08 -10.23 11.78
N THR A 111 -1.31 -11.30 11.56
CA THR A 111 -0.58 -12.08 12.57
C THR A 111 0.90 -12.30 12.20
N ASN A 112 1.69 -12.91 13.08
CA ASN A 112 3.08 -13.32 12.79
C ASN A 112 3.14 -14.72 12.17
N SER A 113 2.25 -15.60 12.58
CA SER A 113 2.22 -17.02 12.21
C SER A 113 0.81 -17.65 12.18
N GLY A 114 -0.24 -16.88 12.45
CA GLY A 114 -1.61 -17.37 12.43
C GLY A 114 -2.00 -18.26 13.62
N THR A 115 -1.34 -18.15 14.79
CA THR A 115 -1.81 -18.88 15.99
C THR A 115 -3.14 -18.33 16.50
N LEU A 116 -3.95 -19.18 17.16
CA LEU A 116 -5.23 -18.77 17.75
C LEU A 116 -5.06 -17.65 18.80
N SER A 117 -3.93 -17.59 19.50
CA SER A 117 -3.59 -16.48 20.41
C SER A 117 -3.34 -15.17 19.67
N GLU A 118 -2.63 -15.22 18.54
CA GLU A 118 -2.39 -14.03 17.71
C GLU A 118 -3.69 -13.51 17.11
N PHE A 119 -4.53 -14.39 16.54
CA PHE A 119 -5.84 -13.97 16.03
C PHE A 119 -6.73 -13.39 17.12
N LYS A 120 -6.77 -13.94 18.34
CA LYS A 120 -7.50 -13.32 19.45
C LYS A 120 -7.02 -11.89 19.71
N GLN A 121 -5.70 -11.69 19.81
CA GLN A 121 -5.12 -10.37 20.06
C GLN A 121 -5.39 -9.36 18.93
N THR A 122 -5.20 -9.74 17.66
CA THR A 122 -5.47 -8.85 16.52
C THR A 122 -6.96 -8.54 16.41
N MET A 123 -7.84 -9.54 16.54
CA MET A 123 -9.28 -9.34 16.38
C MET A 123 -9.87 -8.55 17.57
N ASP A 124 -9.42 -8.77 18.81
CA ASP A 124 -9.81 -7.95 19.96
C ASP A 124 -9.48 -6.46 19.75
N TRP A 125 -8.31 -6.16 19.20
CA TRP A 125 -7.94 -4.78 18.81
C TRP A 125 -8.80 -4.26 17.66
N LEU A 126 -8.95 -5.01 16.55
CA LEU A 126 -9.75 -4.58 15.40
C LEU A 126 -11.21 -4.30 15.80
N PHE A 127 -11.81 -5.11 16.67
CA PHE A 127 -13.17 -4.89 17.18
C PHE A 127 -13.31 -3.64 18.06
N SER A 128 -12.22 -3.14 18.66
CA SER A 128 -12.23 -1.91 19.46
C SER A 128 -12.25 -0.63 18.60
N LEU A 129 -11.90 -0.72 17.31
CA LEU A 129 -11.79 0.45 16.43
C LEU A 129 -13.18 1.00 16.00
N PRO A 130 -13.35 2.33 15.94
CA PRO A 130 -14.68 2.97 15.83
C PRO A 130 -15.34 2.88 14.44
N HIS A 131 -14.59 2.49 13.41
CA HIS A 131 -15.05 2.35 12.02
C HIS A 131 -16.31 1.49 11.91
N LYS A 132 -17.33 1.92 11.18
CA LYS A 132 -18.59 1.17 11.05
C LYS A 132 -18.47 -0.05 10.15
N VAL A 133 -17.60 0.03 9.14
CA VAL A 133 -17.23 -1.06 8.25
C VAL A 133 -15.74 -1.34 8.41
N LYS A 134 -15.36 -2.60 8.55
CA LYS A 134 -13.98 -3.06 8.66
C LYS A 134 -13.77 -4.23 7.69
N ILE A 135 -13.06 -4.02 6.60
CA ILE A 135 -12.83 -5.07 5.60
C ILE A 135 -11.37 -5.54 5.75
N ILE A 136 -11.17 -6.86 5.83
CA ILE A 136 -9.85 -7.47 6.02
C ILE A 136 -9.67 -8.64 5.06
N ILE A 137 -8.43 -8.84 4.59
CA ILE A 137 -7.98 -10.07 3.92
C ILE A 137 -6.89 -10.75 4.76
N ALA A 138 -6.53 -11.98 4.39
CA ALA A 138 -5.33 -12.64 4.91
C ALA A 138 -4.08 -12.22 4.12
N GLY A 139 -2.91 -12.29 4.77
CA GLY A 139 -1.60 -12.28 4.12
C GLY A 139 -0.86 -13.61 4.29
N ASN A 140 0.38 -13.70 3.80
CA ASN A 140 1.14 -14.95 3.84
C ASN A 140 1.59 -15.36 5.25
N HIS A 141 1.55 -14.47 6.26
CA HIS A 141 1.78 -14.80 7.66
C HIS A 141 0.56 -15.40 8.38
N ASP A 142 -0.64 -15.26 7.80
CA ASP A 142 -1.91 -15.68 8.40
C ASP A 142 -2.18 -17.18 8.17
N LEU A 143 -1.19 -18.00 8.52
CA LEU A 143 -0.96 -19.37 8.02
C LEU A 143 -2.20 -20.28 8.03
N THR A 144 -2.97 -20.25 9.11
CA THR A 144 -4.13 -21.14 9.33
C THR A 144 -5.31 -20.85 8.42
N LEU A 145 -5.38 -19.67 7.80
CA LEU A 145 -6.46 -19.31 6.89
C LEU A 145 -6.27 -19.96 5.51
N HIS A 146 -5.03 -20.31 5.12
CA HIS A 146 -4.77 -21.10 3.91
C HIS A 146 -4.91 -22.60 4.21
N THR A 147 -6.13 -23.03 4.53
CA THR A 147 -6.47 -24.32 5.16
C THR A 147 -5.82 -25.53 4.48
N GLU A 148 -6.02 -25.73 3.17
CA GLU A 148 -5.51 -26.89 2.44
C GLU A 148 -3.97 -26.99 2.39
N TRP A 149 -3.29 -25.85 2.50
CA TRP A 149 -1.83 -25.78 2.59
C TRP A 149 -1.38 -25.99 4.03
N TYR A 150 -2.07 -25.35 5.00
CA TYR A 150 -1.76 -25.47 6.42
C TYR A 150 -1.86 -26.93 6.90
N ASP A 151 -2.87 -27.66 6.42
CA ASP A 151 -3.02 -29.10 6.66
C ASP A 151 -1.76 -29.90 6.33
N LYS A 152 -1.08 -29.55 5.24
CA LYS A 152 0.13 -30.20 4.73
C LYS A 152 1.41 -29.65 5.39
N GLU A 153 1.45 -28.34 5.64
CA GLU A 153 2.69 -27.58 5.88
C GLU A 153 2.83 -27.00 7.31
N HIS A 154 1.82 -27.15 8.17
CA HIS A 154 1.84 -26.64 9.55
C HIS A 154 3.09 -27.03 10.34
N SER A 155 3.65 -28.23 10.10
CA SER A 155 4.79 -28.77 10.85
C SER A 155 6.10 -27.99 10.67
N LYS A 156 6.25 -27.25 9.56
CA LYS A 156 7.37 -26.32 9.33
C LYS A 156 7.36 -25.17 10.34
N TRP A 157 6.16 -24.71 10.73
CA TRP A 157 5.91 -23.48 11.48
C TRP A 157 5.45 -23.77 12.93
N HIS A 158 4.34 -24.47 13.09
CA HIS A 158 3.71 -24.80 14.38
C HIS A 158 4.18 -26.17 14.89
N ARG A 159 5.47 -26.24 15.24
CA ARG A 159 6.16 -27.48 15.70
C ARG A 159 5.57 -28.12 16.95
N THR A 160 4.83 -27.35 17.76
CA THR A 160 4.14 -27.84 18.97
C THR A 160 2.79 -28.50 18.70
N GLY A 161 2.32 -28.48 17.46
CA GLY A 161 1.05 -29.09 17.03
C GLY A 161 0.24 -28.20 16.09
N LYS A 162 -0.54 -28.84 15.21
CA LYS A 162 -1.50 -28.17 14.32
C LYS A 162 -2.51 -27.36 15.13
N GLN A 163 -2.75 -26.11 14.75
CA GLN A 163 -3.80 -25.28 15.33
C GLN A 163 -5.18 -25.78 14.88
N ASP A 164 -6.18 -25.67 15.76
CA ASP A 164 -7.58 -25.77 15.34
C ASP A 164 -7.98 -24.48 14.62
N VAL A 165 -8.48 -24.62 13.39
CA VAL A 165 -8.85 -23.52 12.50
C VAL A 165 -10.29 -23.06 12.74
N ALA A 166 -11.17 -23.93 13.26
CA ALA A 166 -12.57 -23.57 13.53
C ALA A 166 -12.73 -22.35 14.46
N PRO A 167 -12.07 -22.27 15.64
CA PRO A 167 -12.15 -21.09 16.51
C PRO A 167 -11.40 -19.87 15.96
N ILE A 168 -10.57 -20.03 14.92
CA ILE A 168 -9.96 -18.91 14.19
C ILE A 168 -10.98 -18.31 13.21
N LEU A 169 -11.61 -19.15 12.39
CA LEU A 169 -12.65 -18.70 11.45
C LEU A 169 -13.85 -18.05 12.17
N GLU A 170 -14.28 -18.60 13.32
CA GLU A 170 -15.32 -18.00 14.17
C GLU A 170 -14.96 -16.58 14.66
N LEU A 171 -13.67 -16.27 14.87
CA LEU A 171 -13.23 -14.90 15.18
C LEU A 171 -13.36 -13.95 13.98
N LEU A 172 -13.17 -14.45 12.74
CA LEU A 172 -13.21 -13.63 11.53
C LEU A 172 -14.62 -13.48 10.94
N THR A 173 -15.51 -14.47 11.10
CA THR A 173 -16.82 -14.53 10.43
C THR A 173 -18.02 -14.66 11.37
N GLY A 174 -17.80 -15.05 12.63
CA GLY A 174 -18.86 -15.31 13.60
C GLY A 174 -19.61 -14.05 14.09
N PRO A 175 -20.62 -14.21 14.97
CA PRO A 175 -21.51 -13.11 15.38
C PRO A 175 -20.81 -11.91 16.00
N ARG A 176 -19.61 -12.11 16.59
CA ARG A 176 -18.79 -11.01 17.13
C ARG A 176 -18.19 -10.12 16.03
N ALA A 177 -17.72 -10.72 14.93
CA ALA A 177 -17.21 -9.99 13.78
C ALA A 177 -18.33 -9.19 13.10
N GLN A 178 -19.46 -9.85 12.84
CA GLN A 178 -20.66 -9.24 12.26
C GLN A 178 -21.15 -8.04 13.11
N LYS A 179 -21.25 -8.20 14.44
CA LYS A 179 -21.62 -7.11 15.37
C LYS A 179 -20.60 -5.96 15.41
N ALA A 180 -19.33 -6.24 15.14
CA ALA A 180 -18.28 -5.23 15.06
C ALA A 180 -18.17 -4.55 13.67
N GLY A 181 -19.05 -4.91 12.72
CA GLY A 181 -19.01 -4.40 11.34
C GLY A 181 -17.85 -4.95 10.51
N LEU A 182 -17.30 -6.12 10.90
CA LEU A 182 -16.13 -6.71 10.27
C LEU A 182 -16.50 -7.77 9.22
N VAL A 183 -15.82 -7.70 8.08
CA VAL A 183 -15.96 -8.59 6.92
C VAL A 183 -14.58 -9.12 6.55
N TYR A 184 -14.41 -10.44 6.61
CA TYR A 184 -13.25 -11.13 6.04
C TYR A 184 -13.51 -11.49 4.58
N LEU A 185 -12.55 -11.21 3.70
CA LEU A 185 -12.58 -11.57 2.29
C LEU A 185 -11.46 -12.55 1.95
N GLN A 186 -11.82 -13.57 1.18
CA GLN A 186 -10.91 -14.53 0.56
C GLN A 186 -11.50 -14.91 -0.80
N ASP A 187 -10.87 -14.41 -1.86
CA ASP A 187 -11.28 -14.51 -3.27
C ASP A 187 -12.75 -14.14 -3.53
N SER A 188 -13.26 -13.19 -2.76
CA SER A 188 -14.69 -12.85 -2.65
C SER A 188 -14.94 -11.35 -2.65
N SER A 189 -16.15 -10.98 -3.09
CA SER A 189 -16.64 -9.60 -3.10
C SER A 189 -17.52 -9.26 -1.90
N HIS A 190 -17.53 -7.99 -1.50
CA HIS A 190 -18.54 -7.42 -0.61
C HIS A 190 -19.03 -6.06 -1.17
N VAL A 191 -20.21 -5.63 -0.76
CA VAL A 191 -20.85 -4.39 -1.21
C VAL A 191 -21.52 -3.71 -0.02
N PHE A 192 -21.27 -2.41 0.17
CA PHE A 192 -21.73 -1.65 1.33
C PHE A 192 -22.03 -0.19 0.98
N THR A 193 -22.68 0.52 1.92
CA THR A 193 -22.85 1.98 1.90
C THR A 193 -22.40 2.54 3.25
N THR A 194 -21.86 3.76 3.29
CA THR A 194 -21.38 4.41 4.53
C THR A 194 -22.43 5.32 5.17
N LYS A 195 -23.37 5.83 4.36
CA LYS A 195 -24.43 6.77 4.72
C LYS A 195 -25.62 6.68 3.75
N PRO A 196 -26.86 7.00 4.17
CA PRO A 196 -28.02 6.99 3.27
C PRO A 196 -27.83 7.95 2.10
N GLY A 197 -28.06 7.47 0.87
CA GLY A 197 -27.92 8.27 -0.36
C GLY A 197 -26.48 8.51 -0.83
N GLY A 198 -25.45 8.06 -0.09
CA GLY A 198 -24.06 8.04 -0.56
C GLY A 198 -23.78 6.85 -1.49
N ARG A 199 -22.54 6.76 -1.99
CA ARG A 199 -22.12 5.67 -2.89
C ARG A 199 -22.32 4.28 -2.28
N THR A 200 -22.86 3.39 -3.12
CA THR A 200 -22.72 1.93 -2.96
C THR A 200 -21.31 1.54 -3.41
N TRP A 201 -20.44 1.22 -2.46
CA TRP A 201 -19.06 0.81 -2.70
C TRP A 201 -18.99 -0.70 -2.90
N SER A 202 -18.32 -1.13 -3.97
CA SER A 202 -17.92 -2.52 -4.14
C SER A 202 -16.47 -2.73 -3.71
N VAL A 203 -16.18 -3.90 -3.13
CA VAL A 203 -14.83 -4.36 -2.82
C VAL A 203 -14.65 -5.81 -3.27
N TYR A 204 -13.46 -6.16 -3.75
CA TYR A 204 -13.01 -7.54 -3.93
C TYR A 204 -11.67 -7.76 -3.21
N GLY A 205 -11.53 -8.88 -2.52
CA GLY A 205 -10.30 -9.22 -1.80
C GLY A 205 -9.81 -10.63 -2.05
N SER A 206 -8.55 -10.74 -2.46
CA SER A 206 -7.84 -11.98 -2.75
C SER A 206 -6.55 -12.01 -1.93
N PRO A 207 -6.25 -13.06 -1.14
CA PRO A 207 -5.07 -13.11 -0.25
C PRO A 207 -3.79 -13.60 -0.96
N TRP A 208 -3.85 -13.85 -2.26
CA TRP A 208 -2.79 -14.53 -3.00
C TRP A 208 -1.63 -13.60 -3.35
N SER A 209 -0.40 -14.09 -3.13
CA SER A 209 0.86 -13.44 -3.52
C SER A 209 1.80 -14.43 -4.24
N PRO A 210 2.63 -14.00 -5.20
CA PRO A 210 3.55 -14.93 -5.89
C PRO A 210 4.61 -15.53 -4.99
N TYR A 211 4.96 -16.79 -5.26
CA TYR A 211 5.80 -17.67 -4.44
C TYR A 211 7.02 -17.01 -3.79
N PHE A 212 7.09 -17.14 -2.46
CA PHE A 212 8.16 -16.69 -1.59
C PHE A 212 8.35 -17.71 -0.46
N PHE A 213 9.47 -18.43 -0.46
CA PHE A 213 9.88 -19.46 0.53
C PHE A 213 8.83 -20.54 0.91
N GLY A 214 7.70 -20.64 0.21
CA GLY A 214 6.62 -21.57 0.55
C GLY A 214 5.86 -21.17 1.80
N TRP A 215 5.55 -19.88 1.98
CA TRP A 215 4.58 -19.39 2.96
C TRP A 215 3.12 -19.65 2.51
N ALA A 216 2.13 -19.21 3.30
CA ALA A 216 0.72 -19.30 2.93
C ALA A 216 0.36 -18.39 1.74
N PHE A 217 -0.79 -18.68 1.11
CA PHE A 217 -1.34 -17.99 -0.06
C PHE A 217 -0.33 -17.69 -1.19
N ASN A 218 0.60 -18.62 -1.41
CA ASN A 218 1.63 -18.56 -2.44
C ASN A 218 1.13 -19.18 -3.75
N TYR A 219 1.25 -18.46 -4.88
CA TYR A 219 0.97 -19.00 -6.23
C TYR A 219 2.20 -18.94 -7.16
N HIS A 220 2.25 -19.83 -8.16
CA HIS A 220 3.30 -19.82 -9.18
C HIS A 220 3.00 -18.74 -10.24
N ARG A 221 4.05 -18.10 -10.78
CA ARG A 221 3.88 -16.88 -11.60
C ARG A 221 3.20 -17.15 -12.93
N GLU A 222 3.44 -18.33 -13.47
CA GLU A 222 2.76 -18.94 -14.61
C GLU A 222 1.23 -19.02 -14.42
N ASP A 223 0.74 -19.34 -13.22
CA ASP A 223 -0.70 -19.37 -12.89
C ASP A 223 -1.29 -17.97 -12.70
N GLY A 224 -0.44 -16.96 -12.52
CA GLY A 224 -0.83 -15.61 -12.13
C GLY A 224 -1.79 -14.92 -13.08
N GLN A 225 -1.71 -15.22 -14.38
CA GLN A 225 -2.65 -14.69 -15.37
C GLN A 225 -4.05 -15.32 -15.20
N ALA A 226 -4.13 -16.62 -14.90
CA ALA A 226 -5.40 -17.32 -14.65
C ALA A 226 -6.04 -16.90 -13.31
N LEU A 227 -5.22 -16.56 -12.30
CA LEU A 227 -5.68 -15.99 -11.04
C LEU A 227 -6.32 -14.61 -11.26
N VAL A 228 -5.56 -13.62 -11.75
CA VAL A 228 -6.09 -12.23 -11.87
C VAL A 228 -7.16 -12.07 -12.95
N ALA A 229 -7.32 -13.03 -13.87
CA ALA A 229 -8.44 -13.08 -14.79
C ALA A 229 -9.80 -13.21 -14.07
N GLN A 230 -9.83 -13.88 -12.91
CA GLN A 230 -11.04 -14.08 -12.11
C GLN A 230 -11.47 -12.82 -11.34
N PHE A 231 -10.57 -11.83 -11.19
CA PHE A 231 -10.86 -10.61 -10.43
C PHE A 231 -11.92 -9.75 -11.17
N PRO A 232 -13.01 -9.33 -10.50
CA PRO A 232 -14.06 -8.49 -11.08
C PRO A 232 -13.67 -7.01 -11.12
N LYS A 233 -14.33 -6.21 -11.98
CA LYS A 233 -14.28 -4.74 -11.85
C LYS A 233 -15.01 -4.34 -10.56
N THR A 234 -14.38 -3.47 -9.77
CA THR A 234 -14.83 -3.07 -8.43
C THR A 234 -14.23 -1.73 -8.04
N ASP A 235 -14.83 -0.98 -7.11
CA ASP A 235 -14.28 0.30 -6.64
C ASP A 235 -13.02 0.11 -5.80
N ILE A 236 -12.92 -0.98 -5.03
CA ILE A 236 -11.79 -1.25 -4.11
C ILE A 236 -11.23 -2.66 -4.37
N LEU A 237 -9.97 -2.74 -4.78
CA LEU A 237 -9.26 -4.00 -5.00
C LEU A 237 -8.19 -4.22 -3.95
N TYR A 238 -8.27 -5.36 -3.24
CA TYR A 238 -7.26 -5.83 -2.31
C TYR A 238 -6.48 -7.00 -2.89
N VAL A 239 -5.15 -6.88 -2.88
CA VAL A 239 -4.21 -7.97 -3.14
C VAL A 239 -2.99 -7.75 -2.23
N PRO A 240 -2.57 -8.70 -1.38
CA PRO A 240 -1.36 -8.54 -0.58
C PRO A 240 -0.13 -8.65 -1.51
N HIS A 241 1.05 -8.42 -0.96
CA HIS A 241 2.30 -8.48 -1.72
C HIS A 241 3.19 -9.60 -1.18
N SER A 242 4.24 -9.97 -1.92
CA SER A 242 5.24 -10.93 -1.48
C SER A 242 6.62 -10.29 -1.39
N SER A 243 7.21 -10.37 -0.20
CA SER A 243 8.45 -9.74 0.25
C SER A 243 9.65 -10.29 -0.51
N PRO A 244 10.75 -9.54 -0.49
CA PRO A 244 12.01 -10.17 -0.09
C PRO A 244 12.65 -9.51 1.13
N LEU A 245 13.71 -10.19 1.62
CA LEU A 245 14.67 -9.78 2.66
C LEU A 245 14.26 -10.08 4.12
N PRO A 246 15.23 -10.25 5.04
CA PRO A 246 16.68 -10.31 4.81
C PRO A 246 17.24 -11.74 4.81
N LEU A 247 18.37 -11.95 4.12
CA LEU A 247 19.23 -13.11 4.38
C LEU A 247 19.82 -13.01 5.79
N GLN A 248 19.55 -13.97 6.66
CA GLN A 248 20.38 -14.18 7.85
C GLN A 248 21.69 -14.90 7.46
N PRO A 249 22.83 -14.57 8.10
CA PRO A 249 24.12 -15.15 7.76
C PRO A 249 24.22 -16.59 8.30
N HIS A 250 23.85 -17.56 7.48
CA HIS A 250 24.09 -18.97 7.73
C HIS A 250 25.10 -19.50 6.70
N SER A 251 26.33 -19.67 7.16
CA SER A 251 27.47 -20.10 6.35
C SER A 251 27.29 -21.53 5.83
N PHE A 252 27.00 -21.68 4.55
CA PHE A 252 27.06 -22.95 3.83
C PHE A 252 28.15 -22.91 2.75
N THR A 253 29.22 -23.67 2.97
CA THR A 253 30.29 -23.87 1.98
C THR A 253 29.85 -24.89 0.93
N PRO A 254 29.82 -24.53 -0.38
CA PRO A 254 29.44 -25.46 -1.42
C PRO A 254 30.60 -26.42 -1.78
N HIS A 255 30.38 -27.73 -1.64
CA HIS A 255 31.24 -28.73 -2.30
C HIS A 255 30.80 -28.94 -3.76
N PRO A 256 31.71 -28.90 -4.74
CA PRO A 256 31.37 -29.06 -6.15
C PRO A 256 31.54 -30.50 -6.65
N HIS A 257 30.55 -31.05 -7.35
CA HIS A 257 30.72 -32.18 -8.27
C HIS A 257 29.79 -32.07 -9.51
N PRO A 258 30.14 -32.69 -10.65
CA PRO A 258 29.81 -32.13 -11.97
C PRO A 258 28.63 -32.80 -12.72
N HIS A 259 28.12 -32.10 -13.73
CA HIS A 259 27.12 -32.61 -14.69
C HIS A 259 27.72 -33.53 -15.76
N PRO A 260 26.99 -34.56 -16.23
CA PRO A 260 27.21 -35.17 -17.54
C PRO A 260 26.62 -34.29 -18.67
N LYS A 261 27.15 -34.43 -19.88
CA LYS A 261 26.63 -33.78 -21.11
C LYS A 261 25.93 -34.81 -22.00
N PHE A 262 24.94 -34.37 -22.77
CA PHE A 262 24.43 -35.10 -23.93
C PHE A 262 24.35 -34.18 -25.15
N THR A 263 24.49 -34.76 -26.33
CA THR A 263 24.58 -34.09 -27.64
C THR A 263 23.72 -34.83 -28.66
N PHE A 264 23.12 -34.11 -29.61
CA PHE A 264 22.51 -34.73 -30.79
C PHE A 264 22.66 -33.84 -32.03
N THR A 265 22.66 -34.45 -33.22
CA THR A 265 22.91 -33.81 -34.53
C THR A 265 21.70 -33.93 -35.47
N PRO A 266 21.54 -33.04 -36.48
CA PRO A 266 20.27 -32.81 -37.15
C PRO A 266 20.10 -33.47 -38.54
N LEU A 267 18.86 -33.54 -39.01
CA LEU A 267 18.44 -33.71 -40.42
C LEU A 267 17.25 -32.77 -40.74
N HIS A 268 16.93 -32.56 -42.03
CA HIS A 268 16.22 -31.38 -42.55
C HIS A 268 14.92 -31.72 -43.38
N PRO A 269 14.16 -30.76 -43.97
CA PRO A 269 12.68 -30.76 -43.94
C PRO A 269 11.97 -30.96 -45.31
N PRO A 270 10.62 -30.82 -45.37
CA PRO A 270 9.96 -29.57 -45.82
C PRO A 270 8.82 -29.09 -44.86
N ILE A 271 8.46 -27.80 -44.63
CA ILE A 271 8.15 -26.63 -45.50
C ILE A 271 6.71 -26.76 -46.11
N LEU A 272 5.74 -25.82 -46.04
CA LEU A 272 5.72 -24.33 -45.86
C LEU A 272 5.16 -23.77 -44.50
N PRO A 273 3.96 -23.11 -44.33
CA PRO A 273 3.93 -21.79 -43.64
C PRO A 273 2.83 -21.45 -42.60
N SER A 274 3.16 -20.62 -41.58
CA SER A 274 2.53 -19.29 -41.33
C SER A 274 3.06 -18.61 -40.05
N SER A 275 3.20 -17.27 -40.13
CA SER A 275 3.45 -16.24 -39.09
C SER A 275 4.05 -16.61 -37.71
N PRO A 276 5.21 -16.05 -37.31
CA PRO A 276 5.79 -16.27 -35.99
C PRO A 276 5.09 -15.46 -34.89
N LEU A 277 4.71 -16.14 -33.80
CA LEU A 277 4.59 -15.49 -32.49
C LEU A 277 5.99 -15.06 -32.02
N LEU A 278 6.10 -13.89 -31.42
CA LEU A 278 7.38 -13.36 -30.94
C LEU A 278 7.80 -14.13 -29.67
N SER A 279 8.65 -15.14 -29.84
CA SER A 279 9.20 -15.93 -28.74
C SER A 279 10.16 -15.07 -27.91
N LEU A 280 9.71 -14.64 -26.74
CA LEU A 280 10.58 -14.00 -25.75
C LEU A 280 11.55 -15.05 -25.19
N PRO A 281 12.86 -14.72 -25.04
CA PRO A 281 13.83 -15.65 -24.51
C PRO A 281 13.51 -16.00 -23.04
N PRO A 282 13.73 -17.25 -22.61
CA PRO A 282 13.46 -17.66 -21.23
C PRO A 282 14.36 -16.89 -20.26
N LEU A 283 13.73 -16.15 -19.34
CA LEU A 283 14.43 -15.37 -18.33
C LEU A 283 15.30 -16.28 -17.42
N PRO A 284 16.49 -15.83 -17.00
CA PRO A 284 17.40 -16.63 -16.19
C PRO A 284 16.79 -16.97 -14.83
N LYS A 285 16.97 -18.23 -14.39
CA LYS A 285 16.34 -18.81 -13.19
C LYS A 285 16.95 -18.33 -11.85
N SER A 286 17.23 -17.04 -11.70
CA SER A 286 17.97 -16.53 -10.54
C SER A 286 17.69 -15.07 -10.18
N LYS A 287 16.42 -14.75 -9.87
CA LYS A 287 15.99 -13.77 -8.84
C LYS A 287 14.49 -13.95 -8.62
N LEU A 288 14.08 -14.29 -7.39
CA LEU A 288 12.72 -14.74 -7.03
C LEU A 288 11.85 -13.60 -6.46
N THR A 289 10.62 -13.95 -6.07
CA THR A 289 9.56 -13.17 -5.37
C THR A 289 8.57 -12.48 -6.33
N HIS A 290 8.02 -11.35 -5.92
CA HIS A 290 7.27 -10.36 -6.72
C HIS A 290 5.76 -10.66 -6.99
N GLY A 291 4.74 -9.98 -6.45
CA GLY A 291 4.62 -8.84 -5.50
C GLY A 291 3.53 -7.83 -5.97
N PRO A 292 3.65 -6.49 -5.76
CA PRO A 292 2.68 -5.46 -6.20
C PRO A 292 2.37 -5.42 -7.70
N PRO A 293 1.51 -4.53 -8.22
CA PRO A 293 1.55 -4.22 -9.64
C PRO A 293 2.96 -3.78 -10.05
N LEU A 294 3.55 -4.43 -11.07
CA LEU A 294 4.92 -4.15 -11.54
C LEU A 294 5.18 -2.66 -11.83
N HIS A 295 6.27 -2.17 -11.23
CA HIS A 295 6.70 -0.77 -11.15
C HIS A 295 5.74 0.16 -10.36
N ILE A 296 4.98 -0.37 -9.38
CA ILE A 296 4.14 0.40 -8.46
C ILE A 296 4.34 -0.11 -7.02
N PHE A 297 5.14 0.60 -6.22
CA PHE A 297 5.49 0.25 -4.82
C PHE A 297 6.15 -1.12 -4.63
N ASP A 298 6.92 -1.56 -5.62
CA ASP A 298 7.56 -2.87 -5.69
C ASP A 298 9.09 -2.86 -5.57
N ARG A 299 9.74 -1.70 -5.56
CA ARG A 299 11.20 -1.64 -5.42
C ARG A 299 11.69 -2.01 -4.02
N THR A 300 12.66 -2.92 -3.98
CA THR A 300 13.27 -3.42 -2.74
C THR A 300 14.54 -2.67 -2.35
N ARG A 301 15.02 -2.92 -1.14
CA ARG A 301 16.35 -2.49 -0.65
C ARG A 301 17.51 -3.17 -1.39
N SER A 302 17.30 -4.28 -2.09
CA SER A 302 18.29 -4.83 -3.03
C SER A 302 18.23 -4.21 -4.43
N GLY A 303 17.31 -3.27 -4.67
CA GLY A 303 17.13 -2.61 -5.97
C GLY A 303 16.40 -3.47 -7.01
N ASP A 304 15.79 -4.58 -6.58
CA ASP A 304 14.93 -5.43 -7.41
C ASP A 304 13.51 -4.86 -7.43
N ASP A 305 12.90 -4.73 -8.62
CA ASP A 305 11.51 -4.30 -8.81
C ASP A 305 10.58 -5.52 -8.74
N VAL A 306 9.99 -5.74 -7.56
CA VAL A 306 9.32 -7.00 -7.24
C VAL A 306 7.83 -7.01 -7.56
N GLY A 307 7.41 -6.74 -8.79
CA GLY A 307 5.98 -6.79 -9.16
C GLY A 307 5.41 -8.07 -9.79
N CYS A 308 4.13 -8.31 -9.53
CA CYS A 308 3.23 -9.14 -10.31
C CYS A 308 2.88 -8.45 -11.65
N ALA A 309 3.55 -8.88 -12.72
CA ALA A 309 3.28 -8.41 -14.09
C ALA A 309 1.84 -8.72 -14.55
N ALA A 310 1.27 -9.86 -14.14
CA ALA A 310 -0.11 -10.23 -14.48
C ALA A 310 -1.12 -9.22 -13.94
N LEU A 311 -0.98 -8.82 -12.67
CA LEU A 311 -1.83 -7.78 -12.06
C LEU A 311 -1.64 -6.43 -12.76
N ARG A 312 -0.39 -6.04 -13.06
CA ARG A 312 -0.08 -4.80 -13.80
C ARG A 312 -0.71 -4.73 -15.19
N ALA A 313 -0.79 -5.87 -15.88
CA ALA A 313 -1.45 -6.00 -17.19
C ALA A 313 -2.99 -6.08 -17.10
N ARG A 314 -3.54 -6.50 -15.94
CA ARG A 314 -4.98 -6.64 -15.70
C ARG A 314 -5.63 -5.32 -15.24
N LEU A 315 -4.90 -4.48 -14.51
CA LEU A 315 -5.39 -3.19 -13.98
C LEU A 315 -6.06 -2.24 -15.01
N PRO A 316 -5.58 -2.08 -16.26
CA PRO A 316 -6.24 -1.21 -17.26
C PRO A 316 -7.69 -1.61 -17.59
N VAL A 317 -8.08 -2.85 -17.28
CA VAL A 317 -9.45 -3.39 -17.45
C VAL A 317 -10.26 -3.28 -16.14
N LEU A 318 -9.60 -3.45 -14.98
CA LEU A 318 -10.28 -3.39 -13.68
C LEU A 318 -10.55 -1.95 -13.23
N ARG A 319 -9.58 -1.04 -13.41
CA ARG A 319 -9.63 0.39 -13.05
C ARG A 319 -10.29 0.65 -11.68
N PRO A 320 -9.84 0.02 -10.58
CA PRO A 320 -10.41 0.26 -9.25
C PRO A 320 -10.10 1.68 -8.79
N ARG A 321 -10.99 2.30 -8.01
CA ARG A 321 -10.76 3.65 -7.45
C ARG A 321 -9.70 3.63 -6.35
N LEU A 322 -9.61 2.53 -5.61
CA LEU A 322 -8.56 2.26 -4.63
C LEU A 322 -7.99 0.85 -4.85
N HIS A 323 -6.68 0.75 -5.03
CA HIS A 323 -5.93 -0.50 -4.96
C HIS A 323 -5.08 -0.51 -3.68
N LEU A 324 -5.42 -1.40 -2.74
CA LEU A 324 -4.78 -1.45 -1.42
C LEU A 324 -3.98 -2.74 -1.19
N ALA A 325 -2.81 -2.57 -0.58
CA ALA A 325 -1.88 -3.63 -0.24
C ALA A 325 -0.87 -3.23 0.87
N GLY A 326 0.16 -4.06 1.10
CA GLY A 326 1.22 -3.85 2.08
C GLY A 326 2.52 -4.59 1.73
N HIS A 327 3.18 -5.18 2.73
CA HIS A 327 4.21 -6.24 2.68
C HIS A 327 5.53 -5.97 1.95
N ILE A 328 5.61 -5.05 0.98
CA ILE A 328 6.88 -4.38 0.63
C ILE A 328 7.06 -3.20 1.58
N HIS A 329 7.42 -3.49 2.83
CA HIS A 329 7.48 -2.52 3.94
C HIS A 329 8.34 -1.28 3.61
N GLU A 330 9.36 -1.47 2.79
CA GLU A 330 10.33 -0.45 2.37
C GLU A 330 9.89 0.41 1.19
N ALA A 331 8.87 -0.02 0.44
CA ALA A 331 8.22 0.72 -0.65
C ALA A 331 6.82 1.22 -0.28
N ARG A 332 6.49 1.23 1.01
CA ARG A 332 5.27 1.82 1.58
C ARG A 332 5.02 3.22 0.99
N GLY A 333 3.80 3.52 0.58
CA GLY A 333 3.46 4.82 -0.03
C GLY A 333 2.08 4.86 -0.65
N ALA A 334 1.79 5.96 -1.36
CA ALA A 334 0.62 6.06 -2.21
C ALA A 334 0.90 6.94 -3.43
N ALA A 335 0.17 6.70 -4.52
CA ALA A 335 0.21 7.43 -5.79
C ALA A 335 -1.18 7.42 -6.43
N VAL A 336 -1.46 8.35 -7.35
CA VAL A 336 -2.74 8.40 -8.07
C VAL A 336 -2.49 8.33 -9.58
N HIS A 337 -3.14 7.40 -10.25
CA HIS A 337 -3.03 7.17 -11.70
C HIS A 337 -4.34 7.50 -12.39
N ALA A 338 -4.34 8.49 -13.29
CA ALA A 338 -5.46 8.76 -14.17
C ALA A 338 -5.41 7.85 -15.41
N TRP A 339 -6.47 7.08 -15.66
CA TRP A 339 -6.61 6.26 -16.86
C TRP A 339 -7.07 7.14 -18.04
N GLU A 340 -6.42 6.98 -19.18
CA GLU A 340 -6.86 7.61 -20.42
C GLU A 340 -8.06 6.88 -21.05
N ARG A 341 -8.74 7.57 -21.98
CA ARG A 341 -9.81 7.01 -22.81
C ARG A 341 -9.22 6.04 -23.83
N GLU A 342 -10.04 5.11 -24.33
CA GLU A 342 -9.59 4.13 -25.31
C GLU A 342 -9.11 4.81 -26.60
N GLY A 343 -7.84 4.54 -26.97
CA GLY A 343 -7.19 5.11 -28.15
C GLY A 343 -5.90 5.87 -27.84
N GLU A 344 -5.72 6.38 -26.61
CA GLU A 344 -4.56 7.16 -26.20
C GLU A 344 -3.63 6.41 -25.23
N GLY A 345 -2.37 6.83 -25.17
CA GLY A 345 -1.23 6.09 -24.62
C GLY A 345 -1.04 6.16 -23.10
N GLY A 346 -2.10 5.86 -22.34
CA GLY A 346 -2.19 5.80 -20.86
C GLY A 346 -0.99 6.30 -20.04
N ARG A 347 -0.91 7.61 -19.81
CA ARG A 347 0.16 8.25 -19.01
C ARG A 347 0.04 7.97 -17.51
N LEU A 348 1.13 7.46 -16.92
CA LEU A 348 1.30 7.48 -15.46
C LEU A 348 1.59 8.92 -15.00
N LEU A 349 0.66 9.50 -14.23
CA LEU A 349 0.89 10.71 -13.44
C LEU A 349 1.67 10.33 -12.16
N GLU A 350 2.95 10.01 -12.34
CA GLU A 350 3.78 9.54 -11.23
C GLU A 350 4.13 10.69 -10.27
N VAL A 351 3.65 10.56 -9.03
CA VAL A 351 4.18 11.28 -7.87
C VAL A 351 4.57 10.24 -6.83
N GLN A 352 5.81 9.74 -6.92
CA GLN A 352 6.39 8.93 -5.85
C GLN A 352 6.57 9.79 -4.61
N ALA A 353 6.28 9.25 -3.43
CA ALA A 353 6.53 9.91 -2.14
C ALA A 353 8.01 9.87 -1.72
N ASP A 354 8.93 9.78 -2.68
CA ASP A 354 10.33 9.36 -2.50
C ASP A 354 11.29 10.51 -2.16
N GLU A 355 10.88 11.77 -2.33
CA GLU A 355 11.62 12.95 -1.87
C GLU A 355 11.65 13.02 -0.32
N TYR A 356 12.52 12.25 0.30
CA TYR A 356 12.93 12.35 1.70
C TYR A 356 14.38 11.84 1.79
N GLY A 357 15.35 12.65 1.31
CA GLY A 357 16.76 12.25 1.32
C GLY A 357 17.80 13.23 0.76
N ASP A 358 17.48 14.04 -0.27
CA ASP A 358 18.50 14.73 -1.08
C ASP A 358 18.64 16.25 -0.80
N GLU A 359 18.61 16.66 0.48
CA GLU A 359 19.00 18.02 0.93
C GLU A 359 20.17 18.04 1.94
N ASP A 360 21.02 17.01 1.94
CA ASP A 360 22.37 17.05 2.52
C ASP A 360 23.38 16.64 1.43
N GLY A 361 24.21 17.59 0.98
CA GLY A 361 24.97 17.44 -0.26
C GLY A 361 26.36 16.79 -0.10
N ASP A 362 26.73 15.99 -1.09
CA ASP A 362 28.13 15.80 -1.51
C ASP A 362 28.23 16.00 -3.04
N SER A 363 29.33 16.56 -3.51
CA SER A 363 29.45 17.12 -4.87
C SER A 363 30.72 16.66 -5.58
N SER A 364 30.77 15.38 -5.97
CA SER A 364 31.85 14.84 -6.80
C SER A 364 31.42 13.68 -7.69
N GLU A 365 31.68 13.82 -9.00
CA GLU A 365 31.86 12.76 -10.02
C GLU A 365 30.66 11.83 -10.34
N GLY A 366 30.39 11.44 -11.58
CA GLY A 366 31.00 11.83 -12.86
C GLY A 366 30.09 11.39 -14.02
N GLY A 367 29.83 12.27 -14.99
CA GLY A 367 28.74 12.08 -15.97
C GLY A 367 29.11 11.29 -17.23
N VAL A 368 28.09 10.70 -17.86
CA VAL A 368 28.13 10.20 -19.26
C VAL A 368 27.02 10.88 -20.05
N LYS A 369 27.34 11.41 -21.24
CA LYS A 369 26.39 12.09 -22.13
C LYS A 369 25.68 11.13 -23.07
N GLY A 370 24.38 11.33 -23.28
CA GLY A 370 23.63 10.81 -24.43
C GLY A 370 22.86 11.94 -25.10
N ALA A 371 23.08 12.15 -26.40
CA ALA A 371 22.25 13.03 -27.24
C ALA A 371 21.08 12.23 -27.84
N GLY A 372 19.97 12.82 -28.32
CA GLY A 372 19.62 14.24 -28.33
C GLY A 372 18.89 14.65 -29.61
N ALA A 373 17.56 14.74 -29.55
CA ALA A 373 16.66 15.32 -30.55
C ALA A 373 15.28 15.53 -29.88
N GLY A 374 14.45 16.51 -30.23
CA GLY A 374 14.63 17.67 -31.10
C GLY A 374 13.50 18.67 -30.83
N ALA A 375 13.74 19.97 -31.03
CA ALA A 375 12.77 21.00 -30.61
C ALA A 375 11.57 21.13 -31.57
N GLY A 376 10.36 21.18 -31.02
CA GLY A 376 9.13 21.49 -31.73
C GLY A 376 8.20 22.33 -30.85
N ALA A 377 8.20 23.66 -31.04
CA ALA A 377 7.38 24.57 -30.25
C ALA A 377 5.99 24.73 -30.88
N GLY A 378 4.94 24.38 -30.14
CA GLY A 378 3.54 24.62 -30.51
C GLY A 378 2.78 25.13 -29.29
N ALA A 379 2.50 26.44 -29.25
CA ALA A 379 1.78 27.05 -28.14
C ALA A 379 0.26 26.95 -28.37
N GLY A 380 -0.41 26.14 -27.55
CA GLY A 380 -1.86 25.91 -27.58
C GLY A 380 -2.40 25.67 -26.18
N GLY A 381 -2.39 26.72 -25.34
CA GLY A 381 -2.85 26.66 -23.95
C GLY A 381 -4.37 26.69 -23.86
N GLU A 382 -5.02 25.58 -24.23
CA GLU A 382 -6.47 25.42 -24.09
C GLU A 382 -6.86 25.28 -22.62
N LYS A 383 -7.91 26.01 -22.21
CA LYS A 383 -8.46 25.90 -20.85
C LYS A 383 -9.34 24.66 -20.77
N VAL A 384 -8.75 23.55 -20.37
CA VAL A 384 -9.47 22.39 -19.82
C VAL A 384 -10.41 22.90 -18.73
N GLU A 385 -11.73 22.73 -18.94
CA GLU A 385 -12.73 23.10 -17.94
C GLU A 385 -12.75 22.08 -16.78
N ASP A 386 -13.20 22.50 -15.60
CA ASP A 386 -13.36 21.60 -14.44
C ASP A 386 -14.30 20.40 -14.72
N SER A 387 -15.12 20.51 -15.78
CA SER A 387 -15.98 19.46 -16.32
C SER A 387 -15.19 18.27 -16.88
N GLU A 388 -14.13 18.49 -17.65
CA GLU A 388 -13.35 17.41 -18.28
C GLU A 388 -12.51 16.60 -17.28
N ILE A 389 -12.12 17.21 -16.16
CA ILE A 389 -11.32 16.53 -15.13
C ILE A 389 -12.19 15.52 -14.34
N LEU A 390 -13.51 15.75 -14.27
CA LEU A 390 -14.47 14.82 -13.65
C LEU A 390 -14.69 13.53 -14.47
N GLU A 391 -14.28 13.50 -15.75
CA GLU A 391 -14.52 12.36 -16.64
C GLU A 391 -13.33 11.39 -16.81
N ARG A 392 -12.26 11.55 -16.01
CA ARG A 392 -11.12 10.63 -15.99
C ARG A 392 -11.29 9.63 -14.84
N GLU A 393 -11.28 8.33 -15.15
CA GLU A 393 -11.21 7.30 -14.11
C GLU A 393 -9.83 7.37 -13.43
N GLU A 394 -9.77 7.51 -12.10
CA GLU A 394 -8.53 7.53 -11.33
C GLU A 394 -8.42 6.28 -10.43
N THR A 395 -7.22 5.70 -10.33
CA THR A 395 -6.86 4.71 -9.30
C THR A 395 -5.88 5.31 -8.29
N VAL A 396 -6.29 5.36 -7.03
CA VAL A 396 -5.35 5.54 -5.92
C VAL A 396 -4.68 4.20 -5.62
N PHE A 397 -3.37 4.10 -5.78
CA PHE A 397 -2.57 2.96 -5.33
C PHE A 397 -2.02 3.24 -3.93
N VAL A 398 -2.14 2.27 -3.01
CA VAL A 398 -1.64 2.38 -1.63
C VAL A 398 -0.92 1.10 -1.21
N ASN A 399 0.33 1.23 -0.76
CA ASN A 399 1.03 0.25 0.07
C ASN A 399 1.03 0.80 1.51
N ALA A 400 0.19 0.21 2.36
CA ALA A 400 -0.14 0.67 3.71
C ALA A 400 0.61 -0.05 4.84
N ALA A 401 1.70 -0.77 4.54
CA ALA A 401 2.49 -1.52 5.51
C ALA A 401 2.85 -0.67 6.75
N ALA A 402 2.48 -1.14 7.95
CA ALA A 402 2.70 -0.41 9.21
C ALA A 402 4.11 -0.65 9.82
N TRP A 403 4.87 -1.58 9.26
CA TRP A 403 6.16 -2.02 9.78
C TRP A 403 7.34 -1.17 9.24
N PRO A 404 8.18 -0.53 10.09
CA PRO A 404 9.26 0.33 9.62
C PRO A 404 10.43 -0.42 8.97
N ALA A 405 10.57 -0.28 7.65
CA ALA A 405 11.68 -0.76 6.83
C ALA A 405 12.21 0.30 5.83
N GLY A 406 13.22 -0.07 5.03
CA GLY A 406 13.83 0.81 4.02
C GLY A 406 14.56 2.02 4.59
N ARG A 407 14.76 3.05 3.77
CA ARG A 407 15.32 4.36 4.21
C ARG A 407 14.37 5.07 5.17
N ARG A 408 13.07 5.08 4.87
CA ARG A 408 12.04 5.83 5.62
C ARG A 408 11.85 5.36 7.07
N ALA A 409 12.33 4.16 7.43
CA ALA A 409 12.39 3.70 8.83
C ALA A 409 13.28 4.56 9.76
N TRP A 410 14.00 5.55 9.21
CA TRP A 410 14.91 6.42 9.93
C TRP A 410 14.59 7.90 9.65
N ARG A 411 14.63 8.74 10.69
CA ARG A 411 14.57 10.21 10.59
C ARG A 411 15.82 10.77 11.27
N GLY A 412 16.82 11.09 10.46
CA GLY A 412 18.20 11.23 10.93
C GLY A 412 18.66 9.94 11.63
N THR A 413 19.18 10.06 12.85
CA THR A 413 19.59 8.91 13.68
C THR A 413 18.44 8.16 14.35
N HIS A 414 17.21 8.66 14.32
CA HIS A 414 16.08 8.08 15.07
C HIS A 414 15.34 7.04 14.23
N ARG A 415 15.23 5.80 14.74
CA ARG A 415 14.38 4.78 14.13
C ARG A 415 12.91 5.09 14.43
N VAL A 416 12.08 5.14 13.38
CA VAL A 416 10.63 5.34 13.50
C VAL A 416 9.99 4.12 14.18
N PRO A 417 9.08 4.30 15.16
CA PRO A 417 8.35 3.21 15.77
C PRO A 417 7.28 2.64 14.84
N PHE A 418 6.85 1.41 15.10
CA PHE A 418 5.73 0.77 14.39
C PHE A 418 4.45 1.61 14.52
N GLY A 419 3.77 1.87 13.40
CA GLY A 419 2.63 2.79 13.35
C GLY A 419 2.97 4.27 13.59
N GLY A 420 4.25 4.65 13.66
CA GLY A 420 4.71 6.03 13.91
C GLY A 420 4.73 6.94 12.67
N PRO A 421 5.32 8.14 12.76
CA PRO A 421 5.32 9.11 11.67
C PRO A 421 5.90 8.56 10.36
N GLY A 422 5.06 8.52 9.32
CA GLY A 422 5.37 7.91 8.02
C GLY A 422 5.08 6.41 7.89
N PHE A 423 4.75 5.72 8.99
CA PHE A 423 4.32 4.31 9.06
C PHE A 423 2.93 4.08 9.71
N GLN A 424 2.24 5.16 10.10
CA GLN A 424 0.85 5.17 10.55
C GLN A 424 -0.14 4.73 9.46
N ALA A 425 -1.46 4.78 9.70
CA ALA A 425 -2.44 4.47 8.66
C ALA A 425 -2.33 5.43 7.47
N VAL A 426 -2.53 4.97 6.23
CA VAL A 426 -2.74 5.87 5.10
C VAL A 426 -4.22 6.23 5.07
N VAL A 427 -4.58 7.51 5.07
CA VAL A 427 -5.98 7.92 4.96
C VAL A 427 -6.27 8.28 3.51
N VAL A 428 -7.37 7.75 2.96
CA VAL A 428 -7.83 8.07 1.61
C VAL A 428 -9.26 8.57 1.70
N ASP A 429 -9.47 9.85 1.45
CA ASP A 429 -10.79 10.40 1.16
C ASP A 429 -11.06 10.20 -0.33
N LEU A 430 -12.16 9.52 -0.69
CA LEU A 430 -12.65 9.46 -2.06
C LEU A 430 -14.00 10.17 -2.13
N ARG A 431 -14.24 10.93 -3.22
CA ARG A 431 -15.59 11.39 -3.55
C ARG A 431 -16.50 10.20 -3.84
N ASP A 432 -17.78 10.30 -3.51
CA ASP A 432 -18.80 9.28 -3.78
C ASP A 432 -19.16 9.16 -5.28
#